data_AF-A0A970BXW5-F1
#
_entry.id   AF-A0A970BXW5-F1
#
_cell.length_a   1.000
_cell.length_b   1.000
_cell.length_c   1.000
_cell.angle_alpha   90.00
_cell.angle_beta   90.00
_cell.angle_gamma   90.00
#
_symmetry.space_group_name_H-M   'P 1'
#
loop_
_entity.id
_entity.type
_entity.pdbx_description
1 polymer ?
#
loop_
_entity_poly.entity_id
_entity_poly.type
_entity_poly.pdbx_seq_one_letter_code
_entity_poly.pdbx_strand_id
1 'polypeptide(L)'
;QAPPTSAPWAGGTPPAPPPPQTASGTWTAPPAPLSGPEEDASTSSPADAVSALKTATLAARGAHLAYLHFSERELATGASDEAGGYSDEYVSAWLTLTDAVAAFRSAHAAAVAAAAGSGRTLEEACAGQPDLLHVLQTLEPYLAAESDDQVHEAFLTVARSELPDS
;
A
#
# COMPACT_ATOMS: atom_id res chain seq x y z
N GLN A 1 28.09 21.77 -1.25
CA GLN A 1 26.65 22.07 -1.36
C GLN A 1 25.93 20.78 -1.03
N ALA A 2 25.28 20.70 0.14
CA ALA A 2 24.47 19.53 0.51
C ALA A 2 23.25 19.47 -0.42
N PRO A 3 22.76 18.27 -0.81
CA PRO A 3 21.50 18.17 -1.54
C PRO A 3 20.36 18.74 -0.67
N PRO A 4 19.32 19.35 -1.26
CA PRO A 4 18.14 19.71 -0.49
C PRO A 4 17.54 18.42 0.08
N THR A 5 17.55 18.31 1.40
CA THR A 5 16.73 17.33 2.11
C THR A 5 15.28 17.75 1.88
N SER A 6 14.63 17.19 0.87
CA SER A 6 13.19 17.29 0.72
C SER A 6 12.57 16.51 1.88
N ALA A 7 12.22 17.22 2.95
CA ALA A 7 11.23 16.70 3.88
C ALA A 7 9.91 16.61 3.10
N PRO A 8 9.24 15.45 2.99
CA PRO A 8 8.00 15.27 2.23
C PRO A 8 6.90 16.29 2.54
N TRP A 9 7.00 17.00 3.67
CA TRP A 9 6.01 17.97 4.12
C TRP A 9 6.64 19.23 4.73
N ALA A 10 7.50 19.94 4.02
CA ALA A 10 8.17 21.17 4.48
C ALA A 10 7.21 22.37 4.75
N GLY A 11 6.10 22.16 5.48
CA GLY A 11 5.20 23.19 5.97
C GLY A 11 3.72 22.80 6.16
N GLY A 12 3.26 21.60 5.79
CA GLY A 12 1.82 21.28 5.86
C GLY A 12 1.46 19.79 5.77
N THR A 13 0.33 19.41 6.38
CA THR A 13 -0.25 18.06 6.28
C THR A 13 -0.59 17.75 4.81
N PRO A 14 -0.32 16.54 4.29
CA PRO A 14 -0.74 16.18 2.93
C PRO A 14 -2.25 16.32 2.77
N PRO A 15 -2.72 16.56 1.53
CA PRO A 15 -4.14 16.73 1.25
C PRO A 15 -4.93 15.49 1.69
N ALA A 16 -6.17 15.73 2.12
CA ALA A 16 -7.13 14.67 2.40
C ALA A 16 -7.32 13.78 1.16
N PRO A 17 -7.73 12.51 1.32
CA PRO A 17 -8.03 11.67 0.17
C PRO A 17 -9.18 12.31 -0.64
N PRO A 18 -9.25 12.04 -1.96
CA PRO A 18 -10.37 12.52 -2.75
C PRO A 18 -11.69 11.99 -2.16
N PRO A 19 -12.79 12.79 -2.19
CA PRO A 19 -14.06 12.34 -1.66
C PRO A 19 -14.44 11.01 -2.33
N PRO A 20 -15.10 10.08 -1.60
CA PRO A 20 -15.52 8.82 -2.18
C PRO A 20 -16.39 9.13 -3.38
N GLN A 21 -15.87 8.86 -4.58
CA GLN A 21 -16.66 8.85 -5.79
C GLN A 21 -17.72 7.79 -5.51
N THR A 22 -18.98 8.19 -5.34
CA THR A 22 -20.09 7.30 -5.02
C THR A 22 -20.26 6.26 -6.11
N ALA A 23 -19.47 5.20 -6.07
CA ALA A 23 -19.84 3.89 -6.52
C ALA A 23 -20.36 3.19 -5.26
N SER A 24 -21.68 3.17 -5.11
CA SER A 24 -22.36 2.21 -4.24
C SER A 24 -21.86 0.82 -4.62
N GLY A 25 -20.85 0.34 -3.91
CA GLY A 25 -20.19 -0.91 -4.23
C GLY A 25 -19.57 -1.41 -2.96
N THR A 26 -20.23 -2.39 -2.34
CA THR A 26 -19.55 -3.43 -1.56
C THR A 26 -18.17 -3.65 -2.16
N TRP A 27 -17.13 -3.53 -1.33
CA TRP A 27 -15.75 -3.88 -1.66
C TRP A 27 -15.73 -5.10 -2.57
N THR A 28 -15.62 -4.86 -3.86
CA THR A 28 -15.57 -5.90 -4.86
C THR A 28 -14.09 -6.06 -5.09
N ALA A 29 -13.55 -7.19 -4.63
CA ALA A 29 -12.16 -7.56 -4.86
C ALA A 29 -11.78 -7.28 -6.33
N PRO A 30 -10.54 -6.85 -6.60
CA PRO A 30 -10.08 -6.60 -7.96
C PRO A 30 -10.41 -7.80 -8.86
N PRO A 31 -10.77 -7.59 -10.14
CA PRO A 31 -10.95 -8.69 -11.06
C PRO A 31 -9.65 -9.48 -11.09
N ALA A 32 -9.73 -10.77 -10.76
CA ALA A 32 -8.61 -11.68 -10.85
C ALA A 32 -7.96 -11.56 -12.25
N PRO A 33 -6.62 -11.57 -12.34
CA PRO A 33 -5.95 -11.57 -13.63
C PRO A 33 -6.52 -12.72 -14.46
N LEU A 34 -6.85 -12.40 -15.72
CA LEU A 34 -7.45 -13.32 -16.71
C LEU A 34 -6.93 -14.74 -16.52
N SER A 35 -7.82 -15.62 -16.07
CA SER A 35 -7.56 -17.04 -15.90
C SER A 35 -7.06 -17.62 -17.23
N GLY A 36 -5.76 -17.88 -17.29
CA GLY A 36 -5.23 -19.05 -17.97
C GLY A 36 -5.85 -20.31 -17.37
N PRO A 37 -5.72 -21.46 -18.06
CA PRO A 37 -6.53 -22.65 -17.81
C PRO A 37 -6.47 -23.06 -16.34
N GLU A 38 -7.65 -23.16 -15.73
CA GLU A 38 -7.99 -23.75 -14.42
C GLU A 38 -6.80 -24.33 -13.66
N GLU A 39 -6.05 -23.48 -12.95
CA GLU A 39 -5.23 -23.95 -11.85
C GLU A 39 -6.19 -24.31 -10.72
N ASP A 40 -6.46 -25.62 -10.69
CA ASP A 40 -6.81 -26.45 -9.54
C ASP A 40 -6.64 -25.71 -8.21
N ALA A 41 -7.58 -25.92 -7.28
CA ALA A 41 -7.47 -25.55 -5.88
C ALA A 41 -6.34 -26.35 -5.19
N SER A 42 -5.15 -26.30 -5.77
CA SER A 42 -3.89 -26.76 -5.25
C SER A 42 -3.57 -25.82 -4.12
N THR A 43 -3.62 -26.38 -2.92
CA THR A 43 -2.92 -25.92 -1.73
C THR A 43 -1.71 -25.08 -2.12
N SER A 44 -1.84 -23.74 -2.16
CA SER A 44 -0.73 -22.88 -2.55
C SER A 44 0.42 -23.21 -1.63
N SER A 45 1.56 -23.60 -2.21
CA SER A 45 2.71 -23.98 -1.38
C SER A 45 3.11 -22.75 -0.55
N PRO A 46 3.69 -22.93 0.64
CA PRO A 46 4.16 -21.80 1.44
C PRO A 46 5.11 -20.88 0.65
N ALA A 47 5.86 -21.44 -0.32
CA ALA A 47 6.71 -20.68 -1.24
C ALA A 47 5.91 -19.78 -2.21
N ASP A 48 4.78 -20.25 -2.73
CA ASP A 48 3.91 -19.47 -3.62
C ASP A 48 3.25 -18.33 -2.84
N ALA A 49 2.78 -18.61 -1.62
CA ALA A 49 2.17 -17.60 -0.75
C ALA A 49 3.17 -16.49 -0.37
N VAL A 50 4.43 -16.84 -0.06
CA VAL A 50 5.50 -15.85 0.17
C VAL A 50 5.86 -15.07 -1.09
N SER A 51 5.82 -15.71 -2.27
CA SER A 51 6.08 -15.03 -3.56
C SER A 51 4.96 -14.04 -3.91
N ALA A 52 3.71 -14.41 -3.65
CA ALA A 52 2.55 -13.54 -3.78
C ALA A 52 2.62 -12.37 -2.79
N LEU A 53 2.99 -12.64 -1.52
CA LEU A 53 3.22 -11.61 -0.51
C LEU A 53 4.28 -10.62 -0.98
N LYS A 54 5.45 -11.11 -1.43
CA LYS A 54 6.52 -10.25 -1.94
C LYS A 54 6.04 -9.32 -3.06
N THR A 55 5.27 -9.86 -4.00
CA THR A 55 4.72 -9.09 -5.12
C THR A 55 3.76 -8.01 -4.62
N ALA A 56 2.85 -8.37 -3.73
CA ALA A 56 1.88 -7.43 -3.17
C ALA A 56 2.54 -6.36 -2.29
N THR A 57 3.53 -6.71 -1.50
CA THR A 57 4.33 -5.77 -0.69
C THR A 57 5.06 -4.76 -1.57
N LEU A 58 5.68 -5.20 -2.67
CA LEU A 58 6.34 -4.29 -3.61
C LEU A 58 5.34 -3.39 -4.35
N ALA A 59 4.16 -3.92 -4.71
CA ALA A 59 3.10 -3.14 -5.32
C ALA A 59 2.57 -2.06 -4.35
N ALA A 60 2.28 -2.42 -3.10
CA ALA A 60 1.85 -1.49 -2.07
C ALA A 60 2.92 -0.42 -1.79
N ARG A 61 4.19 -0.81 -1.75
CA ARG A 61 5.31 0.14 -1.61
C ARG A 61 5.40 1.11 -2.78
N GLY A 62 5.28 0.61 -4.01
CA GLY A 62 5.27 1.44 -5.22
C GLY A 62 4.10 2.42 -5.24
N ALA A 63 2.90 1.95 -4.90
CA ALA A 63 1.71 2.78 -4.83
C ALA A 63 1.79 3.83 -3.72
N HIS A 64 2.37 3.49 -2.56
CA HIS A 64 2.64 4.43 -1.47
C HIS A 64 3.52 5.59 -1.95
N LEU A 65 4.64 5.27 -2.61
CA LEU A 65 5.58 6.29 -3.11
C LEU A 65 4.96 7.13 -4.24
N ALA A 66 4.16 6.53 -5.11
CA ALA A 66 3.45 7.25 -6.15
C ALA A 66 2.43 8.24 -5.54
N TYR A 67 1.62 7.79 -4.59
CA TYR A 67 0.66 8.64 -3.92
C TYR A 67 1.33 9.75 -3.10
N LEU A 68 2.47 9.46 -2.45
CA LEU A 68 3.29 10.48 -1.79
C LEU A 68 3.76 11.55 -2.78
N HIS A 69 4.32 11.15 -3.93
CA HIS A 69 4.78 12.06 -4.97
C HIS A 69 3.67 12.99 -5.48
N PHE A 70 2.48 12.43 -5.74
CA PHE A 70 1.34 13.25 -6.18
C PHE A 70 0.79 14.12 -5.05
N SER A 71 0.80 13.64 -3.81
CA SER A 71 0.44 14.45 -2.63
C SER A 71 1.33 15.68 -2.50
N GLU A 72 2.65 15.52 -2.68
CA GLU A 72 3.60 16.64 -2.66
C GLU A 72 3.35 17.64 -3.81
N ARG A 73 2.98 17.14 -4.99
CA ARG A 73 2.64 18.00 -6.14
C ARG A 73 1.36 18.78 -5.93
N GLU A 74 0.32 18.15 -5.38
CA GLU A 74 -0.94 18.83 -5.04
C GLU A 74 -0.73 19.92 -3.96
N LEU A 75 0.15 19.67 -2.98
CA LEU A 75 0.54 20.71 -2.01
C LEU A 75 1.26 21.88 -2.69
N ALA A 76 2.18 21.59 -3.61
CA ALA A 76 2.98 22.60 -4.30
C ALA A 76 2.14 23.48 -5.25
N THR A 77 1.05 22.96 -5.82
CA THR A 77 0.14 23.73 -6.68
C THR A 77 -0.79 24.65 -5.90
N GLY A 78 -0.83 24.55 -4.56
CA GLY A 78 -1.74 25.33 -3.73
C GLY A 78 -3.22 25.00 -3.97
N ALA A 79 -3.50 23.82 -4.54
CA ALA A 79 -4.85 23.37 -4.91
C ALA A 79 -5.75 23.03 -3.71
N SER A 80 -5.44 23.56 -2.52
CA SER A 80 -6.35 23.57 -1.37
C SER A 80 -7.46 24.64 -1.49
N ASP A 81 -7.42 25.49 -2.52
CA ASP A 81 -8.48 26.47 -2.79
C ASP A 81 -9.57 25.87 -3.70
N GLU A 82 -10.78 25.80 -3.16
CA GLU A 82 -11.91 24.90 -3.44
C GLU A 82 -12.54 24.93 -4.86
N ALA A 83 -11.87 25.47 -5.88
CA ALA A 83 -12.42 25.64 -7.22
C ALA A 83 -11.88 24.65 -8.28
N GLY A 84 -10.72 24.01 -8.03
CA GLY A 84 -10.00 23.23 -9.05
C GLY A 84 -10.27 21.72 -9.07
N GLY A 85 -10.71 21.14 -7.95
CA GLY A 85 -10.74 19.69 -7.76
C GLY A 85 -9.32 19.08 -7.70
N TYR A 86 -9.22 17.83 -7.26
CA TYR A 86 -7.95 17.09 -7.27
C TYR A 86 -7.52 16.77 -8.71
N SER A 87 -6.20 16.72 -8.94
CA SER A 87 -5.68 16.22 -10.23
C SER A 87 -6.09 14.75 -10.47
N ASP A 88 -6.29 14.39 -11.74
CA ASP A 88 -6.63 13.01 -12.14
C ASP A 88 -5.54 12.02 -11.69
N GLU A 89 -4.29 12.46 -11.74
CA GLU A 89 -3.14 11.69 -11.29
C GLU A 89 -3.16 11.44 -9.78
N TYR A 90 -3.55 12.43 -8.97
CA TYR A 90 -3.71 12.25 -7.52
C TYR A 90 -4.85 11.26 -7.20
N VAL A 91 -5.99 11.40 -7.88
CA VAL A 91 -7.12 10.47 -7.72
C VAL A 91 -6.74 9.05 -8.15
N SER A 92 -6.07 8.90 -9.29
CA SER A 92 -5.60 7.61 -9.80
C SER A 92 -4.57 6.96 -8.86
N ALA A 93 -3.66 7.76 -8.30
CA ALA A 93 -2.69 7.27 -7.32
C ALA A 93 -3.37 6.82 -6.01
N TRP A 94 -4.40 7.53 -5.56
CA TRP A 94 -5.20 7.10 -4.40
C TRP A 94 -5.89 5.76 -4.64
N LEU A 95 -6.58 5.60 -5.78
CA LEU A 95 -7.25 4.34 -6.13
C LEU A 95 -6.26 3.18 -6.29
N THR A 96 -5.09 3.45 -6.87
CA THR A 96 -4.02 2.46 -6.99
C THR A 96 -3.48 2.05 -5.62
N LEU A 97 -3.36 2.99 -4.68
CA LEU A 97 -2.92 2.71 -3.32
C LEU A 97 -3.93 1.84 -2.57
N THR A 98 -5.22 2.17 -2.61
CA THR A 98 -6.25 1.39 -1.90
C THR A 98 -6.36 -0.04 -2.45
N ASP A 99 -6.28 -0.23 -3.76
CA ASP A 99 -6.23 -1.56 -4.38
C ASP A 99 -4.96 -2.34 -3.99
N ALA A 100 -3.79 -1.69 -4.02
CA ALA A 100 -2.55 -2.34 -3.63
C ALA A 100 -2.53 -2.73 -2.15
N VAL A 101 -3.11 -1.91 -1.27
CA VAL A 101 -3.28 -2.22 0.17
C VAL A 101 -4.24 -3.39 0.37
N ALA A 102 -5.34 -3.44 -0.38
CA ALA A 102 -6.27 -4.56 -0.38
C ALA A 102 -5.56 -5.89 -0.74
N ALA A 103 -4.81 -5.88 -1.84
CA ALA A 103 -4.05 -7.03 -2.31
C ALA A 103 -2.96 -7.44 -1.30
N PHE A 104 -2.26 -6.46 -0.72
CA PHE A 104 -1.24 -6.68 0.30
C PHE A 104 -1.81 -7.36 1.55
N ARG A 105 -2.94 -6.88 2.09
CA ARG A 105 -3.62 -7.47 3.25
C ARG A 105 -4.03 -8.92 2.98
N SER A 106 -4.62 -9.17 1.81
CA SER A 106 -5.03 -10.51 1.39
C SER A 106 -3.84 -11.46 1.27
N ALA A 107 -2.76 -11.03 0.61
CA ALA A 107 -1.55 -11.84 0.45
C ALA A 107 -0.84 -12.10 1.78
N HIS A 108 -0.83 -11.12 2.69
CA HIS A 108 -0.28 -11.27 4.04
C HIS A 108 -1.06 -12.32 4.84
N ALA A 109 -2.40 -12.25 4.84
CA ALA A 109 -3.23 -13.25 5.50
C ALA A 109 -3.02 -14.67 4.94
N ALA A 110 -2.92 -14.80 3.60
CA ALA A 110 -2.63 -16.07 2.95
C ALA A 110 -1.25 -16.63 3.32
N ALA A 111 -0.22 -15.79 3.35
CA ALA A 111 1.13 -16.19 3.74
C ALA A 111 1.22 -16.62 5.21
N VAL A 112 0.54 -15.90 6.12
CA VAL A 112 0.42 -16.30 7.54
C VAL A 112 -0.26 -17.66 7.66
N ALA A 113 -1.37 -17.88 6.96
CA ALA A 113 -2.08 -19.16 6.98
C ALA A 113 -1.24 -20.32 6.42
N ALA A 114 -0.52 -20.09 5.32
CA ALA A 114 0.35 -21.10 4.70
C ALA A 114 1.55 -21.45 5.58
N ALA A 115 2.15 -20.46 6.25
CA ALA A 115 3.22 -20.67 7.22
C ALA A 115 2.72 -21.49 8.42
N ALA A 116 1.57 -21.11 8.99
CA ALA A 116 0.96 -21.82 10.10
C ALA A 116 0.59 -23.27 9.76
N GLY A 117 0.07 -23.52 8.54
CA GLY A 117 -0.20 -24.87 8.03
C GLY A 117 1.06 -25.74 7.89
N SER A 118 2.24 -25.11 7.79
CA SER A 118 3.55 -25.77 7.75
C SER A 118 4.25 -25.81 9.11
N GLY A 119 3.59 -25.35 10.19
CA GLY A 119 4.15 -25.29 11.54
C GLY A 119 5.26 -24.24 11.72
N ARG A 120 5.29 -23.20 10.87
CA ARG A 120 6.27 -22.11 10.90
C ARG A 120 5.57 -20.75 11.07
N THR A 121 6.31 -19.74 11.50
CA THR A 121 5.86 -18.35 11.44
C THR A 121 6.12 -17.73 10.06
N LEU A 122 5.47 -16.60 9.76
CA LEU A 122 5.74 -15.84 8.54
C LEU A 122 7.21 -15.36 8.50
N GLU A 123 7.76 -14.96 9.64
CA GLU A 123 9.16 -14.53 9.77
C GLU A 123 10.12 -15.67 9.41
N GLU A 124 9.85 -16.89 9.88
CA GLU A 124 10.63 -18.08 9.51
C GLU A 124 10.50 -18.42 8.02
N ALA A 125 9.31 -18.22 7.44
CA ALA A 125 9.08 -18.41 6.00
C ALA A 125 9.83 -17.35 5.15
N CYS A 126 10.00 -16.14 5.69
CA CYS A 126 10.71 -15.02 5.04
C CYS A 126 12.18 -14.88 5.46
N ALA A 127 12.74 -15.81 6.26
CA ALA A 127 14.08 -15.67 6.84
C ALA A 127 15.21 -15.50 5.81
N GLY A 128 15.01 -15.96 4.57
CA GLY A 128 15.95 -15.76 3.45
C GLY A 128 15.81 -14.41 2.73
N GLN A 129 14.91 -13.52 3.17
CA GLN A 129 14.55 -12.27 2.50
C GLN A 129 14.48 -11.10 3.50
N PRO A 130 15.63 -10.64 4.03
CA PRO A 130 15.67 -9.58 5.04
C PRO A 130 15.07 -8.26 4.53
N ASP A 131 15.28 -7.92 3.26
CA ASP A 131 14.66 -6.74 2.63
C ASP A 131 13.13 -6.81 2.63
N LEU A 132 12.56 -8.01 2.39
CA LEU A 132 11.11 -8.19 2.41
C LEU A 132 10.56 -7.96 3.81
N LEU A 133 11.20 -8.52 4.85
CA LEU A 133 10.81 -8.29 6.24
C LEU A 133 10.88 -6.81 6.62
N HIS A 134 11.92 -6.11 6.16
CA HIS A 134 12.04 -4.67 6.41
C HIS A 134 10.86 -3.90 5.79
N VAL A 135 10.54 -4.14 4.52
CA VAL A 135 9.42 -3.44 3.85
C VAL A 135 8.07 -3.82 4.48
N LEU A 136 7.89 -5.09 4.89
CA LEU A 136 6.69 -5.53 5.62
C LEU A 136 6.51 -4.76 6.93
N GLN A 137 7.57 -4.56 7.70
CA GLN A 137 7.54 -3.76 8.93
C GLN A 137 7.22 -2.30 8.63
N THR A 138 7.79 -1.72 7.58
CA THR A 138 7.47 -0.33 7.19
C THR A 138 6.00 -0.18 6.79
N LEU A 139 5.42 -1.17 6.14
CA LEU A 139 4.02 -1.15 5.68
C LEU A 139 3.03 -1.73 6.69
N GLU A 140 3.46 -2.13 7.89
CA GLU A 140 2.61 -2.70 8.94
C GLU A 140 1.33 -1.88 9.20
N PRO A 141 1.35 -0.52 9.24
CA PRO A 141 0.13 0.26 9.49
C PRO A 141 -1.00 -0.02 8.49
N TYR A 142 -0.67 -0.40 7.24
CA TYR A 142 -1.67 -0.75 6.23
C TYR A 142 -2.36 -2.08 6.50
N LEU A 143 -1.77 -2.99 7.28
CA LEU A 143 -2.38 -4.28 7.59
C LEU A 143 -3.65 -4.13 8.43
N ALA A 144 -3.66 -3.10 9.29
CA ALA A 144 -4.79 -2.75 10.16
C ALA A 144 -5.85 -1.87 9.48
N ALA A 145 -5.60 -1.39 8.25
CA ALA A 145 -6.50 -0.45 7.57
C ALA A 145 -7.65 -1.17 6.84
N GLU A 146 -8.88 -0.99 7.34
CA GLU A 146 -10.10 -1.62 6.85
C GLU A 146 -11.03 -0.69 6.06
N SER A 147 -10.79 0.62 6.11
CA SER A 147 -11.54 1.65 5.39
C SER A 147 -10.62 2.65 4.71
N ASP A 148 -11.13 3.38 3.71
CA ASP A 148 -10.39 4.44 3.02
C ASP A 148 -9.78 5.47 3.99
N ASP A 149 -10.52 5.90 5.01
CA ASP A 149 -9.99 6.79 6.06
C ASP A 149 -8.81 6.15 6.82
N GLN A 150 -8.91 4.86 7.16
CA GLN A 150 -7.82 4.16 7.85
C GLN A 150 -6.61 3.93 6.93
N VAL A 151 -6.82 3.75 5.62
CA VAL A 151 -5.73 3.68 4.63
C VAL A 151 -5.02 5.03 4.56
N HIS A 152 -5.76 6.13 4.64
CA HIS A 152 -5.16 7.47 4.68
C HIS A 152 -4.36 7.69 5.97
N GLU A 153 -4.91 7.32 7.13
CA GLU A 153 -4.17 7.40 8.41
C GLU A 153 -2.91 6.52 8.42
N ALA A 154 -2.98 5.32 7.84
CA ALA A 154 -1.83 4.45 7.64
C ALA A 154 -0.80 5.10 6.72
N PHE A 155 -1.23 5.73 5.62
CA PHE A 155 -0.36 6.50 4.73
C PHE A 155 0.39 7.60 5.48
N LEU A 156 -0.31 8.41 6.29
CA LEU A 156 0.31 9.46 7.10
C LEU A 156 1.35 8.89 8.07
N THR A 157 1.04 7.75 8.69
CA THR A 157 1.93 7.08 9.65
C THR A 157 3.19 6.56 8.96
N VAL A 158 3.05 5.88 7.83
CA VAL A 158 4.18 5.35 7.05
C VAL A 158 5.04 6.51 6.55
N ALA A 159 4.46 7.49 5.86
CA ALA A 159 5.21 8.60 5.30
C ALA A 159 5.91 9.47 6.39
N ARG A 160 5.34 9.54 7.60
CA ARG A 160 6.01 10.20 8.75
C ARG A 160 7.18 9.38 9.28
N SER A 161 7.07 8.05 9.28
CA SER A 161 8.14 7.16 9.76
C SER A 161 9.35 7.15 8.80
N GLU A 162 9.16 7.58 7.56
CA GLU A 162 10.23 7.73 6.57
C GLU A 162 10.95 9.08 6.67
N LEU A 163 10.45 10.00 7.50
CA LEU A 163 11.13 11.26 7.76
C LEU A 163 12.33 11.03 8.68
N PRO A 164 13.53 11.56 8.35
CA PRO A 164 14.60 11.61 9.32
C PRO A 164 14.19 12.51 10.49
N ASP A 165 14.25 11.95 11.70
CA ASP A 165 14.11 12.68 12.97
C ASP A 165 15.01 13.92 12.90
N SER A 166 14.40 15.11 12.83
CA SER A 166 15.09 16.40 12.68
C SER A 166 15.43 17.01 14.02
#